data_AF-A0A523LD40-F1
#
_entry.id   AF-A0A523LD40-F1
#
_cell.length_a   1.000
_cell.length_b   1.000
_cell.length_c   1.000
_cell.angle_alpha   90.00
_cell.angle_beta   90.00
_cell.angle_gamma   90.00
#
_symmetry.space_group_name_H-M   'P 1'
#
loop_
_entity.id
_entity.type
_entity.pdbx_description
1 polymer ?
#
loop_
_entity_poly.entity_id
_entity_poly.type
_entity_poly.pdbx_seq_one_letter_code
_entity_poly.pdbx_strand_id
1 'polypeptide(L)'
;MVRVLVPLAEGFEELEAITIVDLLRRADIEVVTAGLRDGPVRASRQITVVPDTTLDEALSSDYDMVVLPGGLPGADHLAADQRVNQLLRQMADTGRYIAAICAAPKVLAGAGLLEGKRATAFPGVLDDAPGVIADTAIVVKDGK
;
A
#
# COMPACT_ATOMS: atom_id res chain seq x y z
N MET A 1 18.79 7.33 5.82
CA MET A 1 17.76 6.79 6.73
C MET A 1 16.78 6.03 5.86
N VAL A 2 16.25 4.88 6.30
CA VAL A 2 15.27 4.13 5.51
C VAL A 2 13.96 4.94 5.47
N ARG A 3 13.37 5.10 4.29
CA ARG A 3 12.12 5.85 4.09
C ARG A 3 11.00 4.97 3.56
N VAL A 4 9.83 5.04 4.19
CA VAL A 4 8.65 4.26 3.82
C VAL A 4 7.48 5.19 3.53
N LEU A 5 6.87 5.00 2.35
CA LEU A 5 5.62 5.68 2.00
C LEU A 5 4.42 4.81 2.36
N VAL A 6 3.42 5.42 3.01
CA VAL A 6 2.12 4.81 3.28
C VAL A 6 1.02 5.68 2.68
N PRO A 7 0.55 5.39 1.46
CA PRO A 7 -0.55 6.13 0.84
C PRO A 7 -1.87 5.90 1.58
N LEU A 8 -2.58 6.97 1.90
CA LEU A 8 -3.88 6.95 2.56
C LEU A 8 -4.95 7.42 1.58
N ALA A 9 -5.87 6.51 1.23
CA ALA A 9 -7.02 6.81 0.39
C ALA A 9 -8.30 6.82 1.22
N GLU A 10 -9.30 7.62 0.82
CA GLU A 10 -10.60 7.62 1.49
C GLU A 10 -11.14 6.19 1.61
N GLY A 11 -11.50 5.76 2.83
CA GLY A 11 -11.93 4.39 3.11
C GLY A 11 -10.82 3.37 3.34
N PHE A 12 -9.57 3.81 3.59
CA PHE A 12 -8.49 2.92 4.04
C PHE A 12 -8.83 2.26 5.39
N GLU A 13 -8.25 1.09 5.67
CA GLU A 13 -8.41 0.42 6.97
C GLU A 13 -7.48 1.06 8.01
N GLU A 14 -8.08 1.73 9.02
CA GLU A 14 -7.32 2.51 10.01
C GLU A 14 -6.44 1.67 10.93
N LEU A 15 -6.86 0.47 11.35
CA LEU A 15 -6.05 -0.37 12.23
C LEU A 15 -4.82 -0.88 11.49
N GLU A 16 -4.97 -1.28 10.23
CA GLU A 16 -3.86 -1.70 9.38
C GLU A 16 -2.85 -0.55 9.18
N ALA A 17 -3.31 0.59 8.66
CA ALA A 17 -2.42 1.71 8.32
C ALA A 17 -1.71 2.27 9.55
N ILE A 18 -2.44 2.51 10.64
CA ILE A 18 -1.85 3.11 11.85
C ILE A 18 -0.87 2.13 12.52
N THR A 19 -1.16 0.83 12.52
CA THR A 19 -0.22 -0.17 13.06
C THR A 19 1.07 -0.24 12.25
N ILE A 20 0.98 -0.18 10.91
CA ILE A 20 2.16 -0.12 10.02
C ILE A 20 3.01 1.10 10.37
N VAL A 21 2.39 2.29 10.43
CA VAL A 21 3.07 3.56 10.71
C VAL A 21 3.72 3.55 12.10
N ASP A 22 2.98 3.13 13.14
CA ASP A 22 3.46 3.08 14.52
C ASP A 22 4.66 2.13 14.68
N LEU A 23 4.57 0.90 14.17
CA LEU A 23 5.64 -0.08 14.31
C LEU A 23 6.92 0.34 13.58
N LEU A 24 6.80 0.88 12.37
CA LEU A 24 7.96 1.35 11.60
C LEU A 24 8.62 2.56 12.28
N ARG A 25 7.82 3.53 12.75
CA ARG A 25 8.36 4.70 13.49
C ARG A 25 9.04 4.29 14.79
N ARG A 26 8.51 3.30 15.52
CA ARG A 26 9.16 2.72 16.72
C ARG A 26 10.51 2.06 16.42
N ALA A 27 10.74 1.66 15.18
CA ALA A 27 12.00 1.09 14.71
C ALA A 27 12.95 2.16 14.13
N ASP A 28 12.72 3.44 14.40
CA ASP A 28 13.50 4.58 13.89
C ASP A 28 13.55 4.67 12.35
N ILE A 29 12.48 4.20 11.69
CA ILE A 29 12.28 4.33 10.24
C ILE A 29 11.47 5.59 9.96
N GLU A 30 11.89 6.36 8.96
CA GLU A 30 11.12 7.52 8.50
C GLU A 30 9.90 7.04 7.72
N VAL A 31 8.70 7.35 8.23
CA VAL A 31 7.43 6.99 7.58
C VAL A 31 6.69 8.25 7.19
N VAL A 32 6.40 8.35 5.89
CA VAL A 32 5.60 9.42 5.30
C VAL A 32 4.22 8.87 4.96
N THR A 33 3.19 9.41 5.61
CA THR A 33 1.79 9.17 5.23
C THR A 33 1.37 10.21 4.20
N ALA A 34 0.77 9.77 3.08
CA ALA A 34 0.43 10.65 1.97
C ALA A 34 -1.03 10.48 1.56
N GLY A 35 -1.84 11.53 1.67
CA GLY A 35 -3.22 11.53 1.19
C GLY A 35 -3.27 11.60 -0.34
N LEU A 36 -4.20 10.88 -0.98
CA LEU A 36 -4.38 10.99 -2.44
C LEU A 36 -4.86 12.40 -2.87
N ARG A 37 -5.40 13.18 -1.94
CA ARG A 37 -5.87 14.56 -2.12
C ARG A 37 -5.50 15.39 -0.90
N ASP A 38 -5.61 16.70 -1.01
CA ASP A 38 -5.38 17.63 0.09
C ASP A 38 -6.38 17.42 1.24
N GLY A 39 -5.86 17.54 2.46
CA GLY A 39 -6.66 17.55 3.69
C GLY A 39 -6.78 16.20 4.39
N PRO A 40 -7.64 16.13 5.42
CA PRO A 40 -7.84 14.92 6.19
C PRO A 40 -8.51 13.80 5.36
N VAL A 41 -8.10 12.56 5.60
CA VAL A 41 -8.63 11.36 4.95
C VAL A 41 -9.52 10.61 5.95
N ARG A 42 -10.74 10.27 5.55
CA ARG A 42 -11.66 9.49 6.39
C ARG A 42 -11.42 8.00 6.15
N ALA A 43 -11.08 7.29 7.21
CA ALA A 43 -10.88 5.85 7.20
C ALA A 43 -12.22 5.10 7.18
N SER A 44 -12.13 3.79 6.97
CA SER A 44 -13.26 2.90 6.76
C SER A 44 -14.24 2.81 7.94
N ARG A 45 -13.76 2.95 9.19
CA ARG A 45 -14.60 3.02 10.41
C ARG A 45 -14.71 4.44 10.93
N GLN A 46 -14.60 5.41 10.02
CA GLN A 46 -14.93 6.82 10.20
C GLN A 46 -13.97 7.61 11.09
N ILE A 47 -12.81 7.04 11.43
CA ILE A 47 -11.68 7.81 12.00
C ILE A 47 -11.13 8.73 10.91
N THR A 48 -10.91 9.99 11.23
CA THR A 48 -10.29 10.94 10.31
C THR A 48 -8.81 11.09 10.67
N VAL A 49 -7.93 10.90 9.68
CA VAL A 49 -6.48 11.03 9.83
C VAL A 49 -5.99 12.16 8.96
N VAL A 50 -5.14 13.02 9.51
CA VAL A 50 -4.41 14.02 8.73
C VAL A 50 -3.10 13.38 8.28
N PRO A 51 -2.88 13.16 6.97
CA PRO A 51 -1.61 12.64 6.48
C PRO A 51 -0.50 13.68 6.65
N ASP A 52 0.76 13.24 6.64
CA ASP A 52 1.91 14.13 6.76
C ASP A 52 2.01 15.09 5.54
N THR A 53 1.58 14.63 4.36
CA THR A 53 1.62 15.37 3.10
C THR A 53 0.60 14.81 2.10
N THR A 54 0.59 15.33 0.88
CA THR A 54 -0.18 14.83 -0.26
C THR A 54 0.64 13.85 -1.07
N LEU A 55 0.01 13.01 -1.88
CA LEU A 55 0.73 12.10 -2.76
C LEU A 55 1.58 12.87 -3.80
N ASP A 56 1.09 14.00 -4.31
CA ASP A 56 1.85 14.80 -5.30
C ASP A 56 3.15 15.34 -4.72
N GLU A 57 3.12 15.85 -3.49
CA GLU A 57 4.31 16.30 -2.77
C GLU A 57 5.22 15.12 -2.40
N ALA A 58 4.65 14.02 -1.91
CA ALA A 58 5.38 12.82 -1.54
C ALA A 58 6.19 12.23 -2.72
N LEU A 59 5.67 12.31 -3.94
CA LEU A 59 6.32 11.78 -5.15
C LEU A 59 7.55 12.59 -5.62
N SER A 60 7.83 13.73 -5.01
CA SER A 60 9.08 14.48 -5.22
C SER A 60 10.30 13.86 -4.51
N SER A 61 10.08 12.78 -3.77
CA SER A 61 11.05 12.11 -2.89
C SER A 61 11.25 10.65 -3.27
N ASP A 62 12.43 10.11 -2.98
CA ASP A 62 12.71 8.68 -3.07
C ASP A 62 12.31 7.94 -1.79
N TYR A 63 11.84 6.69 -1.95
CA TYR A 63 11.48 5.76 -0.88
C TYR A 63 12.15 4.39 -1.07
N ASP A 64 12.45 3.74 0.05
CA ASP A 64 12.98 2.37 0.06
C ASP A 64 11.86 1.33 0.01
N MET A 65 10.67 1.70 0.48
CA MET A 65 9.47 0.85 0.51
C MET A 65 8.19 1.67 0.36
N VAL A 66 7.19 1.08 -0.28
CA VAL A 66 5.79 1.53 -0.18
C VAL A 66 4.96 0.41 0.46
N VAL A 67 4.09 0.78 1.38
CA VAL A 67 3.15 -0.15 2.02
C VAL A 67 1.73 0.32 1.78
N LEU A 68 0.91 -0.50 1.11
CA LEU A 68 -0.48 -0.19 0.82
C LEU A 68 -1.41 -0.82 1.87
N PRO A 69 -2.10 0.00 2.70
CA PRO A 69 -3.16 -0.47 3.57
C PRO A 69 -4.36 -0.95 2.75
N GLY A 70 -5.13 -1.89 3.30
CA GLY A 70 -6.37 -2.34 2.71
C GLY A 70 -7.54 -1.40 3.02
N GLY A 71 -8.69 -2.01 3.29
CA GLY A 71 -9.96 -1.31 3.46
C GLY A 71 -10.65 -1.05 2.12
N LEU A 72 -11.97 -1.01 2.15
CA LEU A 72 -12.80 -0.67 0.99
C LEU A 72 -13.70 0.52 1.36
N PRO A 73 -13.78 1.56 0.50
CA PRO A 73 -13.21 1.64 -0.85
C PRO A 73 -11.72 2.04 -0.93
N GLY A 74 -10.96 2.11 0.16
CA GLY A 74 -9.56 2.59 0.16
C GLY A 74 -8.66 1.90 -0.88
N ALA A 75 -8.65 0.56 -0.91
CA ALA A 75 -7.89 -0.21 -1.90
C ALA A 75 -8.41 -0.03 -3.34
N ASP A 76 -9.71 0.25 -3.54
CA ASP A 76 -10.26 0.59 -4.86
C ASP A 76 -9.69 1.92 -5.36
N HIS A 77 -9.66 2.91 -4.47
CA HIS A 77 -9.11 4.23 -4.78
C HIS A 77 -7.60 4.16 -5.08
N LEU A 78 -6.84 3.36 -4.33
CA LEU A 78 -5.42 3.12 -4.62
C LEU A 78 -5.24 2.41 -5.97
N ALA A 79 -6.06 1.41 -6.30
CA ALA A 79 -6.01 0.72 -7.58
C ALA A 79 -6.31 1.66 -8.77
N ALA A 80 -7.24 2.60 -8.60
CA ALA A 80 -7.66 3.53 -9.64
C ALA A 80 -6.70 4.73 -9.82
N ASP A 81 -5.84 5.02 -8.85
CA ASP A 81 -4.93 6.16 -8.92
C ASP A 81 -3.72 5.87 -9.81
N GLN A 82 -3.60 6.60 -10.92
CA GLN A 82 -2.52 6.42 -11.88
C GLN A 82 -1.13 6.72 -11.28
N ARG A 83 -1.04 7.66 -10.34
CA ARG A 83 0.22 8.02 -9.70
C ARG A 83 0.73 6.88 -8.82
N VAL A 84 -0.18 6.21 -8.08
CA VAL A 84 0.14 5.00 -7.31
C VAL A 84 0.62 3.88 -8.22
N ASN A 85 -0.08 3.61 -9.32
CA ASN A 85 0.34 2.57 -10.28
C ASN A 85 1.71 2.85 -10.91
N GLN A 86 2.01 4.11 -11.24
CA GLN A 86 3.31 4.51 -11.77
C GLN A 86 4.42 4.35 -10.72
N LEU A 87 4.17 4.80 -9.48
CA LEU A 87 5.10 4.61 -8.36
C LEU A 87 5.43 3.13 -8.16
N LEU A 88 4.42 2.25 -8.11
CA LEU A 88 4.62 0.82 -7.88
C LEU A 88 5.51 0.18 -8.97
N ARG A 89 5.27 0.52 -10.24
CA ARG A 89 6.11 0.02 -11.34
C ARG A 89 7.55 0.53 -11.24
N GLN A 90 7.73 1.83 -10.99
CA GLN A 90 9.05 2.43 -10.79
C GLN A 90 9.81 1.78 -9.62
N MET A 91 9.13 1.52 -8.51
CA MET A 91 9.71 0.87 -7.35
C MET A 91 10.11 -0.58 -7.65
N ALA A 92 9.29 -1.32 -8.39
CA ALA A 92 9.62 -2.66 -8.84
C ALA A 92 10.85 -2.66 -9.78
N ASP A 93 10.88 -1.78 -10.77
CA ASP A 93 11.98 -1.64 -11.74
C ASP A 93 13.31 -1.27 -11.08
N THR A 94 13.25 -0.51 -9.98
CA THR A 94 14.42 -0.08 -9.21
C THR A 94 14.75 -1.01 -8.04
N GLY A 95 14.04 -2.13 -7.91
CA GLY A 95 14.30 -3.14 -6.88
C GLY A 95 14.07 -2.64 -5.44
N ARG A 96 13.08 -1.76 -5.27
CA ARG A 96 12.56 -1.28 -3.98
C ARG A 96 11.47 -2.21 -3.47
N TYR A 97 11.17 -2.11 -2.18
CA TYR A 97 10.20 -2.99 -1.55
C TYR A 97 8.76 -2.52 -1.78
N ILE A 98 7.86 -3.45 -2.04
CA ILE A 98 6.42 -3.19 -2.19
C ILE A 98 5.67 -4.16 -1.30
N ALA A 99 4.87 -3.62 -0.37
CA ALA A 99 4.04 -4.42 0.52
C ALA A 99 2.58 -3.98 0.42
N ALA A 100 1.68 -4.93 0.65
CA ALA A 100 0.24 -4.67 0.68
C ALA A 100 -0.44 -5.64 1.66
N ILE A 101 -1.53 -5.20 2.28
CA ILE A 101 -2.29 -5.99 3.24
C ILE A 101 -3.78 -5.99 2.91
N CYS A 102 -4.47 -7.06 3.32
CA CYS A 102 -5.92 -7.19 3.23
C CYS A 102 -6.44 -7.09 1.79
N ALA A 103 -7.11 -6.00 1.41
CA ALA A 103 -7.63 -5.80 0.06
C ALA A 103 -6.58 -5.24 -0.92
N ALA A 104 -5.52 -4.59 -0.43
CA ALA A 104 -4.54 -3.91 -1.26
C ALA A 104 -3.66 -4.80 -2.17
N PRO A 105 -3.44 -6.11 -1.93
CA PRO A 105 -2.74 -6.97 -2.88
C PRO A 105 -3.37 -6.98 -4.28
N LYS A 106 -4.66 -6.68 -4.42
CA LYS A 106 -5.30 -6.49 -5.74
C LYS A 106 -4.71 -5.33 -6.54
N VAL A 107 -4.20 -4.30 -5.87
CA VAL A 107 -3.53 -3.15 -6.50
C VAL A 107 -2.25 -3.64 -7.20
N LEU A 108 -1.49 -4.51 -6.53
CA LEU A 108 -0.26 -5.09 -7.05
C LEU A 108 -0.56 -6.08 -8.18
N ALA A 109 -1.61 -6.90 -8.03
CA ALA A 109 -2.10 -7.79 -9.08
C ALA A 109 -2.51 -7.01 -10.34
N GLY A 110 -3.32 -5.95 -10.19
CA GLY A 110 -3.74 -5.08 -11.29
C GLY A 110 -2.59 -4.32 -11.95
N ALA A 111 -1.51 -4.04 -11.22
CA ALA A 111 -0.29 -3.47 -11.76
C ALA A 111 0.61 -4.49 -12.50
N GLY A 112 0.27 -5.79 -12.47
CA GLY A 112 1.06 -6.88 -13.05
C GLY A 112 2.24 -7.33 -12.18
N LEU A 113 2.33 -6.86 -10.94
CA LEU A 113 3.51 -7.05 -10.08
C LEU A 113 3.53 -8.40 -9.35
N LEU A 114 2.43 -9.16 -9.41
CA LEU A 114 2.29 -10.46 -8.74
C LEU A 114 2.33 -11.66 -9.70
N GLU A 115 2.54 -11.43 -11.01
CA GLU A 115 2.59 -12.53 -11.98
C GLU A 115 3.77 -13.48 -11.67
N GLY A 116 3.46 -14.77 -11.51
CA GLY A 116 4.42 -15.80 -11.14
C GLY A 116 4.90 -15.76 -9.68
N LYS A 117 4.31 -14.91 -8.83
CA LYS A 117 4.68 -14.76 -7.42
C LYS A 117 3.66 -15.37 -6.48
N ARG A 118 4.12 -15.73 -5.28
CA ARG A 118 3.27 -16.06 -4.13
C ARG A 118 2.78 -14.80 -3.42
N ALA A 119 1.50 -14.76 -3.11
CA ALA A 119 0.90 -13.66 -2.35
C ALA A 119 -0.25 -14.15 -1.46
N THR A 120 -0.49 -13.43 -0.36
CA THR A 120 -1.65 -13.59 0.51
C THR A 120 -2.46 -12.30 0.51
N ALA A 121 -3.75 -12.40 0.79
CA ALA A 121 -4.68 -11.28 0.84
C ALA A 121 -5.87 -11.63 1.75
N PHE A 122 -6.77 -10.67 1.96
CA PHE A 122 -8.08 -11.00 2.51
C PHE A 122 -8.78 -12.04 1.61
N PRO A 123 -9.49 -13.03 2.15
CA PRO A 123 -10.11 -14.10 1.36
C PRO A 123 -10.97 -13.55 0.20
N GLY A 124 -10.80 -14.12 -0.99
CA GLY A 124 -11.52 -13.72 -2.19
C GLY A 124 -10.88 -12.59 -3.02
N VAL A 125 -9.88 -11.87 -2.48
CA VAL A 125 -9.29 -10.70 -3.16
C VAL A 125 -8.44 -11.08 -4.39
N LEU A 126 -7.81 -12.25 -4.37
CA LEU A 126 -6.89 -12.71 -5.42
C LEU A 126 -7.45 -13.90 -6.23
N ASP A 127 -8.70 -14.31 -6.01
CA ASP A 127 -9.28 -15.51 -6.64
C ASP A 127 -9.27 -15.42 -8.19
N ASP A 128 -9.48 -14.22 -8.72
CA ASP A 128 -9.50 -13.95 -10.17
C ASP A 128 -8.18 -13.32 -10.68
N ALA A 129 -7.13 -13.24 -9.84
CA ALA A 129 -5.87 -12.62 -10.22
C ALA A 129 -5.02 -13.57 -11.08
N PRO A 130 -4.84 -13.28 -12.39
CA PRO A 130 -4.16 -14.21 -13.29
C PRO A 130 -2.68 -14.34 -12.92
N GLY A 131 -2.17 -15.58 -12.92
CA GLY A 131 -0.76 -15.87 -12.70
C GLY A 131 -0.27 -15.70 -11.26
N VAL A 132 -1.13 -15.32 -10.31
CA VAL A 132 -0.77 -15.20 -8.89
C VAL A 132 -0.91 -16.56 -8.19
N ILE A 133 0.09 -16.95 -7.40
CA ILE A 133 0.04 -18.16 -6.58
C ILE A 133 -0.51 -17.76 -5.20
N ALA A 134 -1.82 -17.87 -5.03
CA ALA A 134 -2.47 -17.56 -3.76
C ALA A 134 -1.99 -18.48 -2.63
N ASP A 135 -1.69 -17.90 -1.48
CA ASP A 135 -1.16 -18.58 -0.30
C ASP A 135 -1.97 -18.16 0.93
N THR A 136 -2.23 -19.11 1.84
CA THR A 136 -3.08 -18.92 3.02
C THR A 136 -2.29 -18.55 4.29
N ALA A 137 -0.96 -18.42 4.19
CA ALA A 137 -0.14 -17.92 5.28
C ALA A 137 -0.54 -16.49 5.68
N ILE A 138 -0.36 -16.16 6.96
CA ILE A 138 -0.69 -14.83 7.53
C ILE A 138 0.14 -13.72 6.86
N VAL A 139 1.41 -14.01 6.56
CA VAL A 139 2.33 -13.10 5.87
C VAL A 139 3.11 -13.92 4.84
N VAL A 140 3.19 -13.41 3.62
CA VAL A 140 3.96 -14.00 2.51
C VAL A 140 5.00 -13.00 2.05
N LYS A 141 6.21 -13.48 1.79
CA LYS A 141 7.30 -12.71 1.17
C LYS A 141 7.83 -13.47 -0.04
N ASP A 142 7.72 -12.86 -1.22
CA ASP A 142 8.24 -13.39 -2.48
C ASP A 142 8.97 -12.29 -3.29
N GLY A 143 10.26 -12.14 -3.00
CA GLY A 143 11.09 -11.07 -3.54
C GLY A 143 11.05 -9.80 -2.69
N LYS A 144 11.02 -8.65 -3.37
CA LYS A 144 10.95 -7.32 -2.78
C LYS A 144 9.61 -6.69 -3.10
#